data_AF-A0A8C7B1M9-F1
#
_entry.id   AF-A0A8C7B1M9-F1
#
_cell.length_a   1.000
_cell.length_b   1.000
_cell.length_c   1.000
_cell.angle_alpha   90.00
_cell.angle_beta   90.00
_cell.angle_gamma   90.00
#
_symmetry.space_group_name_H-M   'P 1'
#
loop_
_entity.id
_entity.type
_entity.pdbx_description
1 polymer ?
#
loop_
_entity_poly.entity_id
_entity_poly.type
_entity_poly.pdbx_seq_one_letter_code
_entity_poly.pdbx_strand_id
1 'polypeptide(L)'
;MERLTLPSGGAAAVDEYLEYRRIVGEDDGGKLFTPEEYEEYKKRVLPMRLQNRLFVSWRSPTGMDCKLVGPETLCFCTHRYKQHKTDFETIPQQRPISLPCRVSGCGCRAYLYVPLNGAQPIRCRCKHFADQHSAAPGFLCNACSKCSGFHSCFTCACGQPAYAHDTVVETKQERLAQGKPVGQDVPYAAMGGLTGFSSLAEGYMRLDDSGIVGTSSQVSSLKRPEEDDMAFFERRYQERIKMEKVAKQKGKAPSNTKPS
;
A
#
# COMPACT_ATOMS: atom_id res chain seq x y z
N MET A 1 35.72 -3.72 -16.95
CA MET A 1 34.27 -3.96 -17.10
C MET A 1 33.92 -3.78 -18.57
N GLU A 2 33.57 -4.85 -19.26
CA GLU A 2 33.06 -4.77 -20.63
C GLU A 2 31.72 -4.01 -20.62
N ARG A 3 31.58 -3.01 -21.49
CA ARG A 3 30.38 -2.19 -21.57
C ARG A 3 29.38 -2.94 -22.46
N LEU A 4 28.36 -3.52 -21.85
CA LEU A 4 27.26 -4.14 -22.60
C LEU A 4 26.57 -3.04 -23.43
N THR A 5 26.72 -3.11 -24.75
CA THR A 5 26.05 -2.21 -25.70
C THR A 5 24.90 -2.95 -26.36
N LEU A 6 23.73 -2.31 -26.41
CA LEU A 6 22.59 -2.85 -27.13
C LEU A 6 22.70 -2.49 -28.62
N PRO A 7 22.34 -3.40 -29.54
CA PRO A 7 22.20 -3.06 -30.95
C PRO A 7 21.08 -2.02 -31.16
N SER A 8 21.06 -1.38 -32.33
CA SER A 8 19.99 -0.42 -32.70
C SER A 8 18.61 -1.08 -32.59
N GLY A 9 17.70 -0.48 -31.82
CA GLY A 9 16.38 -1.06 -31.51
C GLY A 9 16.35 -2.03 -30.33
N GLY A 10 17.51 -2.40 -29.78
CA GLY A 10 17.60 -3.30 -28.62
C GLY A 10 16.94 -2.76 -27.36
N ALA A 11 16.91 -1.44 -27.16
CA ALA A 11 16.18 -0.83 -26.04
C ALA A 11 14.66 -1.06 -26.14
N ALA A 12 14.07 -0.88 -27.33
CA ALA A 12 12.65 -1.09 -27.55
C ALA A 12 12.25 -2.56 -27.35
N ALA A 13 13.08 -3.50 -27.84
CA ALA A 13 12.86 -4.93 -27.62
C ALA A 13 12.92 -5.32 -26.13
N VAL A 14 13.83 -4.70 -25.36
CA VAL A 14 13.89 -4.90 -23.90
C VAL A 14 12.64 -4.35 -23.22
N ASP A 15 12.17 -3.17 -23.60
CA ASP A 15 10.96 -2.58 -23.02
C ASP A 15 9.71 -3.44 -23.33
N GLU A 16 9.58 -3.93 -24.56
CA GLU A 16 8.49 -4.83 -24.96
C GLU A 16 8.51 -6.15 -24.17
N TYR A 17 9.70 -6.73 -23.98
CA TYR A 17 9.87 -7.93 -23.15
C TYR A 17 9.52 -7.68 -21.67
N LEU A 18 9.90 -6.52 -21.13
CA LEU A 18 9.54 -6.14 -19.76
C LEU A 18 8.03 -5.93 -19.61
N GLU A 19 7.37 -5.33 -20.60
CA GLU A 19 5.92 -5.19 -20.62
C GLU A 19 5.22 -6.56 -20.70
N TYR A 20 5.69 -7.44 -21.60
CA TYR A 20 5.24 -8.83 -21.70
C TYR A 20 5.34 -9.51 -20.33
N ARG A 21 6.50 -9.42 -19.67
CA ARG A 21 6.73 -10.06 -18.36
C ARG A 21 5.85 -9.46 -17.25
N ARG A 22 5.46 -8.19 -17.33
CA ARG A 22 4.52 -7.58 -16.37
C ARG A 22 3.08 -8.00 -16.60
N ILE A 23 2.67 -8.20 -17.86
CA ILE A 23 1.31 -8.62 -18.22
C ILE A 23 1.15 -10.13 -18.03
N VAL A 24 2.08 -10.94 -18.51
CA VAL A 24 2.01 -12.40 -18.44
C VAL A 24 2.47 -12.93 -17.08
N GLY A 25 3.38 -12.24 -16.41
CA GLY A 25 3.91 -12.67 -15.11
C GLY A 25 4.73 -13.94 -15.23
N GLU A 26 4.19 -15.06 -14.75
CA GLU A 26 4.78 -16.41 -14.85
C GLU A 26 3.77 -17.43 -15.42
N ASP A 27 2.70 -16.95 -16.06
CA ASP A 27 1.66 -17.81 -16.66
C ASP A 27 2.13 -18.51 -17.95
N ASP A 28 3.30 -18.13 -18.47
CA ASP A 28 3.91 -18.70 -19.67
C ASP A 28 4.59 -20.06 -19.43
N GLY A 29 4.67 -20.50 -18.17
CA GLY A 29 5.27 -21.79 -17.80
C GLY A 29 6.75 -21.91 -18.22
N GLY A 30 7.43 -20.79 -18.44
CA GLY A 30 8.81 -20.73 -18.90
C GLY A 30 9.01 -20.78 -20.42
N LYS A 31 7.94 -20.80 -21.23
CA LYS A 31 8.01 -20.71 -22.70
C LYS A 31 7.32 -19.44 -23.19
N LEU A 32 8.06 -18.57 -23.87
CA LEU A 32 7.51 -17.33 -24.41
C LEU A 32 6.37 -17.61 -25.39
N PHE A 33 5.28 -16.86 -25.23
CA PHE A 33 4.15 -16.90 -26.16
C PHE A 33 4.56 -16.35 -27.52
N THR A 34 3.89 -16.86 -28.56
CA THR A 34 3.91 -16.21 -29.86
C THR A 34 3.19 -14.86 -29.80
N PRO A 35 3.45 -13.94 -30.74
CA PRO A 35 2.72 -12.66 -30.81
C PRO A 35 1.20 -12.84 -30.85
N GLU A 36 0.72 -13.84 -31.58
CA GLU A 36 -0.70 -14.19 -31.71
C GLU A 36 -1.28 -14.68 -30.37
N GLU A 37 -0.62 -15.64 -29.71
CA GLU A 37 -1.00 -16.14 -28.38
C GLU A 37 -1.02 -15.02 -27.33
N TYR A 38 -0.06 -14.09 -27.40
CA TYR A 38 0.01 -12.94 -26.50
C TYR A 38 -1.15 -11.96 -26.70
N GLU A 39 -1.56 -11.69 -27.94
CA GLU A 39 -2.72 -10.85 -28.23
C GLU A 39 -4.03 -11.46 -27.75
N GLU A 40 -4.22 -12.76 -27.97
CA GLU A 40 -5.38 -13.49 -27.43
C GLU A 40 -5.39 -13.49 -25.91
N TYR A 41 -4.24 -13.70 -25.28
CA TYR A 41 -4.09 -13.61 -23.83
C TYR A 41 -4.50 -12.22 -23.32
N LYS A 42 -4.05 -11.13 -23.97
CA LYS A 42 -4.46 -9.76 -23.63
C LYS A 42 -5.98 -9.58 -23.74
N LYS A 43 -6.60 -10.02 -24.84
CA LYS A 43 -8.06 -9.88 -25.04
C LYS A 43 -8.87 -10.56 -23.92
N ARG A 44 -8.39 -11.70 -23.43
CA ARG A 44 -9.06 -12.44 -22.34
C ARG A 44 -8.79 -11.85 -20.96
N VAL A 45 -7.53 -11.55 -20.66
CA VAL A 45 -7.09 -11.29 -19.28
C VAL A 45 -7.24 -9.82 -18.89
N LEU A 46 -7.08 -8.88 -19.83
CA LEU A 46 -7.17 -7.46 -19.52
C LEU A 46 -8.55 -7.04 -18.98
N PRO A 47 -9.68 -7.38 -19.63
CA PRO A 47 -10.99 -6.99 -19.11
C PRO A 47 -11.27 -7.60 -17.73
N MET A 48 -10.91 -8.88 -17.56
CA MET A 48 -11.05 -9.59 -16.28
C MET A 48 -10.25 -8.92 -15.16
N ARG A 49 -8.99 -8.55 -15.42
CA ARG A 49 -8.15 -7.88 -14.41
C ARG A 49 -8.63 -6.49 -14.07
N LEU A 50 -9.10 -5.72 -15.05
CA LEU A 50 -9.64 -4.39 -14.82
C LEU A 50 -10.89 -4.44 -13.93
N GLN A 51 -11.74 -5.46 -14.10
CA GLN A 51 -12.97 -5.62 -13.33
C GLN A 51 -12.75 -6.28 -11.96
N ASN A 52 -12.01 -7.39 -11.91
CA ASN A 52 -11.88 -8.26 -10.74
C ASN A 52 -10.53 -8.13 -10.02
N ARG A 53 -9.84 -6.99 -10.17
CA ARG A 53 -8.60 -6.73 -9.46
C ARG A 53 -8.77 -6.90 -7.95
N LEU A 54 -7.89 -7.69 -7.35
CA LEU A 54 -7.80 -7.87 -5.91
C LEU A 54 -6.73 -6.94 -5.31
N PHE A 55 -7.09 -6.30 -4.20
CA PHE A 55 -6.21 -5.47 -3.39
C PHE A 55 -5.81 -6.26 -2.15
N VAL A 56 -4.51 -6.46 -1.97
CA VAL A 56 -3.97 -7.25 -0.86
C VAL A 56 -3.10 -6.36 0.02
N SER A 57 -3.45 -6.33 1.30
CA SER A 57 -2.78 -5.51 2.30
C SER A 57 -2.56 -6.31 3.58
N TRP A 58 -1.43 -6.08 4.23
CA TRP A 58 -1.20 -6.52 5.60
C TRP A 58 -1.63 -5.41 6.54
N ARG A 59 -2.71 -5.67 7.28
CA ARG A 59 -3.48 -4.66 8.01
C ARG A 59 -3.32 -4.81 9.51
N SER A 60 -3.08 -3.70 10.19
CA SER A 60 -3.06 -3.64 11.65
C SER A 60 -4.49 -3.69 12.23
N PRO A 61 -4.65 -4.04 13.50
CA PRO A 61 -5.96 -3.98 14.17
C PRO A 61 -6.53 -2.55 14.22
N THR A 62 -5.70 -1.52 13.99
CA THR A 62 -6.12 -0.12 13.91
C THR A 62 -6.67 0.27 12.53
N GLY A 63 -6.69 -0.66 11.56
CA GLY A 63 -7.21 -0.44 10.20
C GLY A 63 -6.19 0.07 9.18
N MET A 64 -4.97 0.42 9.63
CA MET A 64 -3.86 0.86 8.77
C MET A 64 -3.34 -0.31 7.94
N ASP A 65 -3.11 -0.10 6.65
CA ASP A 65 -2.50 -1.11 5.79
C ASP A 65 -0.97 -1.03 5.90
N CYS A 66 -0.39 -1.55 6.98
CA CYS A 66 1.06 -1.47 7.26
C CYS A 66 1.97 -1.89 6.10
N LYS A 67 1.54 -2.85 5.28
CA LYS A 67 2.20 -3.20 4.01
C LYS A 67 1.18 -3.39 2.90
N LEU A 68 1.42 -2.81 1.73
CA LEU A 68 0.72 -3.19 0.51
C LEU A 68 1.51 -4.28 -0.22
N VAL A 69 0.82 -5.35 -0.58
CA VAL A 69 1.40 -6.51 -1.25
C VAL A 69 1.48 -6.22 -2.74
N GLY A 70 2.68 -6.42 -3.30
CA GLY A 70 2.93 -6.33 -4.73
C GLY A 70 3.38 -7.66 -5.33
N PRO A 71 3.59 -7.73 -6.66
CA PRO A 71 3.87 -8.97 -7.39
C PRO A 71 5.11 -9.72 -6.89
N GLU A 72 6.14 -8.99 -6.47
CA GLU A 72 7.42 -9.53 -6.01
C GLU A 72 7.44 -9.80 -4.49
N THR A 73 6.35 -9.49 -3.77
CA THR A 73 6.29 -9.66 -2.30
C THR A 73 6.14 -11.13 -1.95
N LEU A 74 6.97 -11.60 -1.01
CA LEU A 74 6.99 -13.00 -0.60
C LEU A 74 5.78 -13.36 0.26
N CYS A 75 5.27 -14.57 0.02
CA CYS A 75 4.33 -15.27 0.87
C CYS A 75 5.07 -16.04 1.97
N PHE A 76 4.34 -16.49 2.99
CA PHE A 76 4.80 -17.45 3.99
C PHE A 76 5.46 -18.69 3.37
N CYS A 77 4.93 -19.16 2.24
CA CYS A 77 5.48 -20.30 1.51
C CYS A 77 6.74 -19.99 0.70
N THR A 78 7.36 -18.82 0.92
CA THR A 78 8.55 -18.25 0.25
C THR A 78 8.41 -17.98 -1.25
N HIS A 79 7.24 -18.26 -1.84
CA HIS A 79 6.92 -17.89 -3.22
C HIS A 79 6.34 -16.48 -3.32
N ARG A 80 6.45 -15.89 -4.50
CA ARG A 80 6.04 -14.50 -4.75
C ARG A 80 4.52 -14.41 -4.93
N TYR A 81 3.94 -13.24 -4.68
CA TYR A 81 2.51 -13.00 -4.85
C TYR A 81 2.02 -13.30 -6.28
N LYS A 82 2.82 -12.97 -7.31
CA LYS A 82 2.51 -13.31 -8.72
C LYS A 82 2.43 -14.81 -9.01
N GLN A 83 3.00 -15.66 -8.15
CA GLN A 83 2.95 -17.12 -8.25
C GLN A 83 1.70 -17.71 -7.58
N HIS A 84 0.83 -16.87 -7.02
CA HIS A 84 -0.44 -17.29 -6.42
C HIS A 84 -1.60 -17.02 -7.40
N LYS A 85 -2.73 -17.71 -7.20
CA LYS A 85 -3.95 -17.46 -7.97
C LYS A 85 -4.55 -16.13 -7.55
N THR A 86 -4.24 -15.10 -8.32
CA THR A 86 -4.71 -13.71 -8.11
C THR A 86 -5.82 -13.31 -9.08
N ASP A 87 -5.85 -13.94 -10.25
CA ASP A 87 -6.85 -13.71 -11.29
C ASP A 87 -8.07 -14.64 -11.12
N PHE A 88 -9.27 -14.05 -11.12
CA PHE A 88 -10.55 -14.74 -11.01
C PHE A 88 -11.55 -14.18 -12.03
N GLU A 89 -12.23 -15.05 -12.77
CA GLU A 89 -13.33 -14.67 -13.66
C GLU A 89 -14.57 -14.21 -12.89
N THR A 90 -14.85 -14.87 -11.77
CA THR A 90 -15.88 -14.50 -10.81
C THR A 90 -15.27 -14.50 -9.41
N ILE A 91 -15.47 -13.40 -8.68
CA ILE A 91 -14.92 -13.25 -7.34
C ILE A 91 -15.65 -14.20 -6.38
N PRO A 92 -14.94 -15.05 -5.62
CA PRO A 92 -15.55 -15.92 -4.64
C PRO A 92 -16.33 -15.13 -3.57
N GLN A 93 -17.54 -15.59 -3.24
CA GLN A 93 -18.33 -14.98 -2.16
C GLN A 93 -17.79 -15.32 -0.76
N GLN A 94 -17.12 -16.47 -0.62
CA GLN A 94 -16.54 -16.88 0.66
C GLN A 94 -15.34 -16.00 1.02
N ARG A 95 -15.38 -15.42 2.22
CA ARG A 95 -14.28 -14.63 2.80
C ARG A 95 -13.55 -15.44 3.88
N PRO A 96 -12.22 -15.31 3.99
CA PRO A 96 -11.30 -14.57 3.11
C PRO A 96 -11.12 -15.24 1.72
N ILE A 97 -10.85 -14.44 0.69
CA ILE A 97 -10.59 -14.96 -0.66
C ILE A 97 -9.30 -15.77 -0.63
N SER A 98 -9.40 -17.06 -0.94
CA SER A 98 -8.26 -17.97 -0.94
C SER A 98 -7.42 -17.76 -2.20
N LEU A 99 -6.15 -17.41 -1.99
CA LEU A 99 -5.15 -17.23 -3.05
C LEU A 99 -4.13 -18.38 -2.97
N PRO A 100 -4.44 -19.58 -3.51
CA PRO A 100 -3.51 -20.73 -3.46
C PRO A 100 -2.26 -20.48 -4.31
N CYS A 101 -1.15 -21.08 -3.91
CA CYS A 101 0.10 -21.05 -4.69
C CYS A 101 -0.01 -21.96 -5.93
N ARG A 102 0.50 -21.52 -7.08
CA ARG A 102 0.51 -22.28 -8.34
C ARG A 102 1.80 -23.08 -8.56
N VAL A 103 2.81 -22.86 -7.72
CA VAL A 103 4.10 -23.58 -7.84
C VAL A 103 3.89 -25.06 -7.54
N SER A 104 4.43 -25.92 -8.40
CA SER A 104 4.30 -27.37 -8.30
C SER A 104 4.84 -27.88 -6.96
N GLY A 105 4.04 -28.71 -6.28
CA GLY A 105 4.39 -29.29 -4.97
C GLY A 105 4.21 -28.35 -3.76
N CYS A 106 3.78 -27.10 -3.95
CA CYS A 106 3.52 -26.19 -2.83
C CYS A 106 2.14 -26.45 -2.19
N GLY A 107 2.10 -26.76 -0.89
CA GLY A 107 0.85 -26.99 -0.13
C GLY A 107 0.12 -25.73 0.35
N CYS A 108 0.53 -24.54 -0.12
CA CYS A 108 0.00 -23.25 0.32
C CYS A 108 -1.41 -22.99 -0.25
N ARG A 109 -2.41 -22.82 0.63
CA ARG A 109 -3.81 -22.61 0.25
C ARG A 109 -4.25 -21.15 0.18
N ALA A 110 -3.54 -20.25 0.87
CA ALA A 110 -3.85 -18.84 0.91
C ALA A 110 -2.56 -18.01 1.04
N TYR A 111 -2.53 -16.87 0.37
CA TYR A 111 -1.42 -15.93 0.48
C TYR A 111 -1.39 -15.30 1.87
N LEU A 112 -0.23 -15.37 2.53
CA LEU A 112 0.00 -14.78 3.84
C LEU A 112 1.32 -14.02 3.82
N TYR A 113 1.25 -12.75 4.19
CA TYR A 113 2.44 -11.92 4.28
C TYR A 113 3.14 -12.12 5.62
N VAL A 114 4.46 -12.23 5.58
CA VAL A 114 5.33 -12.24 6.77
C VAL A 114 6.26 -11.03 6.69
N PRO A 115 6.22 -10.11 7.66
CA PRO A 115 7.10 -8.95 7.66
C PRO A 115 8.57 -9.34 7.81
N LEU A 116 9.46 -8.49 7.32
CA LEU A 116 10.90 -8.60 7.49
C LEU A 116 11.39 -7.47 8.39
N ASN A 117 12.44 -7.72 9.17
CA ASN A 117 13.15 -6.67 9.89
C ASN A 117 14.28 -6.13 8.99
N GLY A 118 13.95 -5.16 8.12
CA GLY A 118 14.82 -4.76 7.02
C GLY A 118 15.01 -5.92 6.05
N ALA A 119 16.25 -6.43 5.91
CA ALA A 119 16.55 -7.60 5.10
C ALA A 119 16.50 -8.93 5.88
N GLN A 120 16.30 -8.89 7.20
CA GLN A 120 16.40 -10.06 8.07
C GLN A 120 15.02 -10.71 8.29
N PRO A 121 14.88 -12.04 8.13
CA PRO A 121 13.67 -12.75 8.50
C PRO A 121 13.35 -12.63 10.00
N ILE A 122 12.07 -12.47 10.33
CA ILE A 122 11.61 -12.47 11.71
C ILE A 122 11.50 -13.90 12.25
N ARG A 123 11.58 -14.02 13.58
CA ARG A 123 11.50 -15.30 14.28
C ARG A 123 10.11 -15.51 14.87
N CYS A 124 9.70 -16.78 14.88
CA CYS A 124 8.58 -17.26 15.67
C CYS A 124 8.93 -17.25 17.17
N ARG A 125 7.93 -17.37 18.05
CA ARG A 125 8.09 -17.60 19.49
C ARG A 125 8.98 -18.81 19.81
N CYS A 126 9.00 -19.82 18.92
CA CYS A 126 9.90 -20.97 19.03
C CYS A 126 11.35 -20.70 18.60
N LYS A 127 11.71 -19.44 18.29
CA LYS A 127 13.02 -18.94 17.82
C LYS A 127 13.45 -19.37 16.41
N HIS A 128 12.68 -20.22 15.75
CA HIS A 128 12.84 -20.61 14.35
C HIS A 128 12.26 -19.56 13.39
N PHE A 129 12.79 -19.54 12.17
CA PHE A 129 12.35 -18.64 11.11
C PHE A 129 11.07 -19.15 10.41
N ALA A 130 10.42 -18.28 9.61
CA ALA A 130 9.17 -18.63 8.93
C ALA A 130 9.32 -19.77 7.92
N ASP A 131 10.46 -19.84 7.23
CA ASP A 131 10.82 -20.91 6.27
C ASP A 131 11.00 -22.29 6.94
N GLN A 132 11.27 -22.32 8.24
CA GLN A 132 11.35 -23.54 9.05
C GLN A 132 9.97 -24.06 9.53
N HIS A 133 8.90 -23.45 9.04
CA HIS A 133 7.52 -23.86 9.31
C HIS A 133 6.85 -24.32 8.01
N SER A 134 5.92 -25.26 8.12
CA SER A 134 5.16 -25.75 6.97
C SER A 134 4.22 -24.67 6.44
N ALA A 135 4.13 -24.52 5.12
CA ALA A 135 3.14 -23.65 4.47
C ALA A 135 1.71 -24.22 4.49
N ALA A 136 1.54 -25.45 4.96
CA ALA A 136 0.23 -26.05 5.14
C ALA A 136 -0.56 -25.35 6.28
N PRO A 137 -1.91 -25.45 6.26
CA PRO A 137 -2.73 -24.92 7.34
C PRO A 137 -2.23 -25.38 8.72
N GLY A 138 -2.11 -24.42 9.64
CA GLY A 138 -1.57 -24.65 10.99
C GLY A 138 -0.12 -24.19 11.16
N PHE A 139 0.63 -23.94 10.07
CA PHE A 139 1.96 -23.34 10.11
C PHE A 139 2.92 -24.00 11.11
N LEU A 140 2.87 -25.33 11.22
CA LEU A 140 3.61 -26.08 12.23
C LEU A 140 5.12 -25.97 11.99
N CYS A 141 5.88 -25.88 13.09
CA CYS A 141 7.33 -25.83 12.99
C CYS A 141 7.88 -27.23 12.69
N ASN A 142 8.74 -27.32 11.67
CA ASN A 142 9.39 -28.59 11.31
C ASN A 142 10.60 -28.90 12.21
N ALA A 143 11.12 -27.90 12.92
CA ALA A 143 12.31 -28.02 13.77
C ALA A 143 12.00 -28.31 15.25
N CYS A 144 10.77 -28.07 15.72
CA CYS A 144 10.40 -28.31 17.11
C CYS A 144 8.95 -28.77 17.27
N SER A 145 8.70 -29.61 18.28
CA SER A 145 7.40 -30.25 18.54
C SER A 145 6.44 -29.43 19.40
N LYS A 146 6.92 -28.37 20.07
CA LYS A 146 6.11 -27.54 20.99
C LYS A 146 5.48 -26.31 20.32
N CYS A 147 5.77 -26.07 19.04
CA CYS A 147 5.24 -24.93 18.30
C CYS A 147 3.88 -25.30 17.69
N SER A 148 2.83 -24.59 18.09
CA SER A 148 1.47 -24.78 17.56
C SER A 148 1.20 -24.03 16.25
N GLY A 149 2.16 -23.23 15.78
CA GLY A 149 2.02 -22.44 14.56
C GLY A 149 2.97 -21.24 14.57
N PHE A 150 3.28 -20.71 13.38
CA PHE A 150 4.10 -19.51 13.28
C PHE A 150 3.43 -18.32 13.98
N HIS A 151 4.12 -17.77 14.97
CA HIS A 151 3.64 -16.65 15.75
C HIS A 151 4.81 -15.77 16.15
N SER A 152 4.94 -14.57 15.59
CA SER A 152 6.06 -13.66 15.86
C SER A 152 5.65 -12.47 16.70
N CYS A 153 6.38 -12.20 17.78
CA CYS A 153 6.23 -10.99 18.60
C CYS A 153 6.99 -9.77 18.04
N PHE A 154 7.45 -9.82 16.79
CA PHE A 154 8.07 -8.67 16.12
C PHE A 154 7.13 -7.47 16.14
N THR A 155 7.63 -6.31 16.54
CA THR A 155 6.86 -5.06 16.58
C THR A 155 6.93 -4.39 15.22
N CYS A 156 5.78 -4.23 14.57
CA CYS A 156 5.68 -3.44 13.33
C CYS A 156 5.93 -1.95 13.64
N ALA A 157 6.35 -1.19 12.64
CA ALA A 157 6.52 0.26 12.75
C ALA A 157 5.22 1.01 13.16
N CYS A 158 4.04 0.40 12.98
CA CYS A 158 2.79 0.93 13.49
C CYS A 158 2.61 0.78 15.02
N GLY A 159 3.57 0.15 15.71
CA GLY A 159 3.57 -0.11 17.15
C GLY A 159 2.84 -1.39 17.57
N GLN A 160 2.14 -2.06 16.67
CA GLN A 160 1.43 -3.32 16.94
C GLN A 160 2.31 -4.54 16.62
N PRO A 161 2.14 -5.67 17.32
CA PRO A 161 2.91 -6.88 17.03
C PRO A 161 2.45 -7.53 15.72
N ALA A 162 3.36 -8.24 15.05
CA ALA A 162 3.12 -8.83 13.74
C ALA A 162 1.97 -9.84 13.73
N TYR A 163 1.79 -10.62 14.79
CA TYR A 163 0.70 -11.60 14.90
C TYR A 163 -0.70 -10.96 14.99
N ALA A 164 -0.79 -9.67 15.35
CA ALA A 164 -2.08 -8.97 15.42
C ALA A 164 -2.53 -8.44 14.05
N HIS A 165 -1.69 -8.58 13.03
CA HIS A 165 -2.01 -8.13 11.69
C HIS A 165 -2.56 -9.27 10.84
N ASP A 166 -3.53 -8.94 10.00
CA ASP A 166 -4.13 -9.88 9.08
C ASP A 166 -3.76 -9.55 7.63
N THR A 167 -3.57 -10.58 6.82
CA THR A 167 -3.47 -10.41 5.36
C THR A 167 -4.88 -10.33 4.80
N VAL A 168 -5.29 -9.12 4.43
CA VAL A 168 -6.64 -8.82 3.96
C VAL A 168 -6.64 -8.77 2.43
N VAL A 169 -7.63 -9.43 1.82
CA VAL A 169 -7.87 -9.48 0.37
C VAL A 169 -9.23 -8.85 0.08
N GLU A 170 -9.21 -7.74 -0.66
CA GLU A 170 -10.38 -6.88 -0.94
C GLU A 170 -10.62 -6.72 -2.44
N THR A 171 -11.87 -6.51 -2.81
CA THR A 171 -12.25 -6.06 -4.15
C THR A 171 -12.15 -4.55 -4.25
N LYS A 172 -12.17 -4.03 -5.49
CA LYS A 172 -12.22 -2.58 -5.74
C LYS A 172 -13.38 -1.89 -5.01
N GLN A 173 -14.56 -2.52 -5.02
CA GLN A 173 -15.77 -1.97 -4.37
C GLN A 173 -15.62 -1.92 -2.85
N GLU A 174 -15.10 -2.99 -2.22
CA GLU A 174 -14.87 -3.03 -0.78
C GLU A 174 -13.87 -1.96 -0.34
N ARG A 175 -12.84 -1.74 -1.15
CA ARG A 175 -11.79 -0.76 -0.85
C ARG A 175 -12.29 0.68 -0.98
N LEU A 176 -13.10 0.96 -2.01
CA LEU A 176 -13.78 2.25 -2.17
C LEU A 176 -14.77 2.52 -1.02
N ALA A 177 -15.50 1.49 -0.56
CA ALA A 177 -16.42 1.62 0.57
C ALA A 177 -15.68 1.97 1.88
N GLN A 178 -14.41 1.58 2.01
CA GLN A 178 -13.54 1.97 3.12
C GLN A 178 -12.84 3.32 2.91
N GLY A 179 -13.07 4.00 1.77
CA GLY A 179 -12.39 5.25 1.43
C GLY A 179 -10.91 5.08 1.07
N LYS A 180 -10.44 3.85 0.84
CA LYS A 180 -9.02 3.59 0.57
C LYS A 180 -8.67 3.79 -0.91
N PRO A 181 -7.44 4.22 -1.24
CA PRO A 181 -6.98 4.36 -2.61
C PRO A 181 -7.06 3.05 -3.39
N VAL A 182 -7.51 3.16 -4.63
CA VAL A 182 -7.55 2.08 -5.63
C VAL A 182 -6.59 2.32 -6.80
N GLY A 183 -6.09 3.56 -6.95
CA GLY A 183 -5.14 3.94 -8.00
C GLY A 183 -5.72 3.86 -9.41
N GLN A 184 -4.84 3.98 -10.41
CA GLN A 184 -5.19 3.76 -11.81
C GLN A 184 -5.31 2.26 -12.09
N ASP A 185 -6.27 1.90 -12.94
CA ASP A 185 -6.40 0.54 -13.42
C ASP A 185 -5.26 0.21 -14.39
N VAL A 186 -4.57 -0.90 -14.13
CA VAL A 186 -3.38 -1.32 -14.88
C VAL A 186 -3.52 -2.77 -15.34
N PRO A 187 -2.95 -3.13 -16.51
CA PRO A 187 -3.08 -4.45 -17.11
C PRO A 187 -2.21 -5.55 -16.45
N TYR A 188 -1.36 -5.18 -15.49
CA TYR A 188 -0.30 -6.03 -14.98
C TYR A 188 -0.79 -7.12 -14.02
N ALA A 189 -0.12 -8.27 -14.07
CA ALA A 189 -0.43 -9.42 -13.24
C ALA A 189 -0.12 -9.14 -11.77
N ALA A 190 -1.01 -9.57 -10.87
CA ALA A 190 -0.77 -9.61 -9.43
C ALA A 190 -0.27 -8.28 -8.82
N MET A 191 -0.83 -7.15 -9.25
CA MET A 191 -0.50 -5.83 -8.67
C MET A 191 -0.84 -5.73 -7.18
N GLY A 192 -1.80 -6.53 -6.71
CA GLY A 192 -2.22 -6.58 -5.32
C GLY A 192 -2.63 -5.21 -4.83
N GLY A 193 -2.12 -4.81 -3.67
CA GLY A 193 -2.42 -3.53 -3.03
C GLY A 193 -1.74 -2.31 -3.65
N LEU A 194 -0.82 -2.45 -4.62
CA LEU A 194 -0.05 -1.31 -5.14
C LEU A 194 -0.90 -0.36 -6.01
N THR A 195 -1.08 0.88 -5.57
CA THR A 195 -1.93 1.87 -6.27
C THR A 195 -1.17 3.07 -6.83
N GLY A 196 0.10 3.23 -6.46
CA GLY A 196 1.00 4.28 -6.92
C GLY A 196 2.34 4.21 -6.21
N PHE A 197 3.19 5.22 -6.40
CA PHE A 197 4.53 5.25 -5.78
C PHE A 197 4.47 5.28 -4.24
N SER A 198 3.50 5.99 -3.66
CA SER A 198 3.28 6.02 -2.20
C SER A 198 3.06 4.63 -1.62
N SER A 199 2.49 3.71 -2.39
CA SER A 199 2.21 2.33 -1.95
C SER A 199 3.46 1.51 -1.65
N LEU A 200 4.63 1.94 -2.13
CA LEU A 200 5.89 1.27 -1.86
C LEU A 200 6.44 1.60 -0.46
N ALA A 201 6.03 2.75 0.10
CA ALA A 201 6.39 3.13 1.47
C ALA A 201 5.64 2.27 2.49
N GLU A 202 6.22 2.15 3.69
CA GLU A 202 5.50 1.51 4.81
C GLU A 202 4.26 2.29 5.22
N GLY A 203 3.30 1.58 5.81
CA GLY A 203 2.00 2.12 6.17
C GLY A 203 2.06 3.44 6.92
N TYR A 204 2.90 3.53 7.95
CA TYR A 204 3.00 4.72 8.81
C TYR A 204 3.58 5.96 8.10
N MET A 205 4.27 5.79 6.97
CA MET A 205 4.84 6.89 6.19
C MET A 205 3.90 7.42 5.12
N ARG A 206 2.78 6.74 4.85
CA ARG A 206 1.85 7.16 3.81
C ARG A 206 0.83 8.15 4.35
N LEU A 207 0.59 9.19 3.57
CA LEU A 207 -0.36 10.26 3.85
C LEU A 207 -1.73 10.03 3.19
N ASP A 208 -1.92 8.89 2.54
CA ASP A 208 -3.23 8.48 2.02
C ASP A 208 -4.03 7.72 3.08
N ASP A 209 -5.33 7.54 2.85
CA ASP A 209 -6.25 6.86 3.77
C ASP A 209 -5.91 5.37 4.03
N SER A 210 -4.94 4.78 3.30
CA SER A 210 -4.41 3.46 3.66
C SER A 210 -3.34 3.53 4.76
N GLY A 211 -2.60 4.64 4.86
CA GLY A 211 -1.57 4.88 5.86
C GLY A 211 -2.03 5.71 7.05
N ILE A 212 -3.00 6.59 6.82
CA ILE A 212 -3.58 7.43 7.86
C ILE A 212 -4.61 6.60 8.65
N VAL A 213 -4.27 6.31 9.91
CA VAL A 213 -5.25 5.90 10.94
C VAL A 213 -6.34 6.98 11.00
N GLY A 214 -7.55 6.69 11.47
CA GLY A 214 -8.65 7.67 11.70
C GLY A 214 -8.34 8.89 12.60
N THR A 215 -7.14 9.42 12.60
CA THR A 215 -6.71 10.71 13.12
C THR A 215 -7.12 11.88 12.23
N SER A 216 -7.78 11.70 11.08
CA SER A 216 -8.43 12.82 10.39
C SER A 216 -9.37 13.59 11.35
N SER A 217 -10.03 12.88 12.27
CA SER A 217 -10.86 13.47 13.33
C SER A 217 -10.08 13.98 14.56
N GLN A 218 -8.81 13.58 14.74
CA GLN A 218 -8.00 13.97 15.91
C GLN A 218 -7.01 15.10 15.60
N VAL A 219 -6.49 15.18 14.37
CA VAL A 219 -5.62 16.29 13.93
C VAL A 219 -6.45 17.55 13.68
N SER A 220 -7.72 17.41 13.28
CA SER A 220 -8.67 18.54 13.25
C SER A 220 -9.05 19.04 14.66
N SER A 221 -8.88 18.20 15.70
CA SER A 221 -9.19 18.56 17.09
C SER A 221 -7.98 19.08 17.87
N LEU A 222 -6.76 18.86 17.39
CA LEU A 222 -5.55 19.50 17.91
C LEU A 222 -5.40 20.86 17.24
N LYS A 223 -6.00 21.89 17.85
CA LYS A 223 -5.75 23.30 17.51
C LYS A 223 -4.24 23.50 17.37
N ARG A 224 -3.78 23.85 16.17
CA ARG A 224 -2.36 24.08 15.89
C ARG A 224 -1.94 25.36 16.62
N PRO A 225 -0.92 25.34 17.49
CA PRO A 225 -0.41 26.54 18.15
C PRO A 225 -0.07 27.67 17.15
N GLU A 226 0.40 27.29 15.96
CA GLU A 226 0.77 28.21 14.87
C GLU A 226 -0.41 28.99 14.28
N GLU A 227 -1.63 28.44 14.28
CA GLU A 227 -2.83 29.13 13.78
C GLU A 227 -3.32 30.19 14.78
N ASP A 228 -3.21 29.91 16.08
CA ASP A 228 -3.50 30.89 17.14
C ASP A 228 -2.46 32.03 17.16
N ASP A 229 -1.19 31.73 16.89
CA ASP A 229 -0.13 32.74 16.80
C ASP A 229 -0.37 33.71 15.62
N MET A 230 -0.74 33.20 14.44
CA MET A 230 -1.09 34.05 13.29
C MET A 230 -2.31 34.93 13.57
N ALA A 231 -3.34 34.37 14.22
CA ALA A 231 -4.54 35.13 14.59
C ALA A 231 -4.24 36.25 15.60
N PHE A 232 -3.29 36.02 16.52
CA PHE A 232 -2.82 37.05 17.45
C PHE A 232 -2.14 38.21 16.73
N PHE A 233 -1.22 37.93 15.80
CA PHE A 233 -0.54 38.97 15.02
C PHE A 233 -1.49 39.76 14.13
N GLU A 234 -2.44 39.08 13.49
CA GLU A 234 -3.44 39.72 12.63
C GLU A 234 -4.38 40.62 13.42
N ARG A 235 -4.86 40.16 14.59
CA ARG A 235 -5.71 40.99 15.48
C ARG A 235 -4.96 42.24 15.96
N ARG A 236 -3.69 42.09 16.36
CA ARG A 236 -2.85 43.20 16.82
C ARG A 236 -2.50 44.18 15.68
N TYR A 237 -2.36 43.69 14.45
CA TYR A 237 -2.21 44.53 13.27
C TYR A 237 -3.48 45.34 12.99
N GLN A 238 -4.65 44.69 12.98
CA GLN A 238 -5.94 45.34 12.76
C GLN A 238 -6.25 46.39 13.84
N GLU A 239 -5.92 46.13 15.12
CA GLU A 239 -6.05 47.09 16.21
C GLU A 239 -5.18 48.33 15.99
N ARG A 240 -3.92 48.15 15.56
CA ARG A 240 -3.01 49.25 15.24
C ARG A 240 -3.55 50.13 14.11
N ILE A 241 -4.04 49.50 13.03
CA ILE A 241 -4.69 50.20 11.91
C ILE A 241 -5.94 50.95 12.37
N LYS A 242 -6.75 50.37 13.26
CA LYS A 242 -7.92 51.06 13.84
C LYS A 242 -7.50 52.26 14.67
N MET A 243 -6.48 52.15 15.52
CA MET A 243 -5.98 53.26 16.32
C MET A 243 -5.40 54.39 15.45
N GLU A 244 -4.66 54.05 14.39
CA GLU A 244 -4.15 55.03 13.43
C GLU A 244 -5.27 55.78 12.69
N LYS A 245 -6.34 55.07 12.30
CA LYS A 245 -7.52 55.68 11.67
C LYS A 245 -8.24 56.64 12.63
N VAL A 246 -8.39 56.25 13.90
CA VAL A 246 -9.01 57.10 14.93
C VAL A 246 -8.14 58.31 15.25
N ALA A 247 -6.80 58.15 15.30
CA ALA A 247 -5.88 59.26 15.50
C ALA A 247 -5.92 60.28 14.33
N LYS A 248 -6.00 59.80 13.08
CA LYS A 248 -6.17 60.66 11.90
C LYS A 248 -7.51 61.40 11.89
N GLN A 249 -8.57 60.81 12.44
CA GLN A 249 -9.87 61.49 12.58
C GLN A 249 -9.85 62.56 13.69
N LYS A 250 -9.19 62.28 14.83
CA LYS A 250 -9.05 63.26 15.94
C LYS A 250 -8.12 64.43 15.60
N GLY A 251 -7.19 64.28 14.67
CA GLY A 251 -6.35 65.37 14.15
C GLY A 251 -7.06 66.32 13.16
N LYS A 252 -8.30 66.01 12.74
CA LYS A 252 -9.14 66.85 11.86
C LYS A 252 -10.33 67.43 12.64
N ALA A 253 -10.07 68.22 13.67
CA ALA A 253 -11.08 69.11 14.25
C ALA A 253 -11.00 70.49 13.57
N PRO A 254 -12.11 71.08 13.09
CA PRO A 254 -12.09 72.38 12.40
C PRO A 254 -12.00 73.53 13.42
N SER A 255 -10.91 74.31 13.40
CA SER A 255 -10.85 75.61 14.07
C SER A 255 -11.60 76.64 13.22
N ASN A 256 -12.84 76.96 13.61
CA ASN A 256 -13.62 78.01 12.96
C ASN A 256 -13.95 79.10 14.00
N THR A 257 -13.04 80.04 14.19
CA THR A 257 -13.32 81.32 14.87
C THR A 257 -13.89 82.28 13.85
N LYS A 258 -15.19 82.59 14.00
CA LYS A 258 -15.95 83.56 13.19
C LYS A 258 -15.46 85.00 13.39
N PRO A 259 -15.52 85.85 12.35
CA PRO A 259 -15.44 87.30 12.49
C PRO A 259 -16.83 87.90 12.79
N SER A 260 -16.87 88.92 13.65
CA SER A 260 -17.93 89.93 13.77
C SER A 260 -17.26 91.25 14.15
#